data_AF-A0A377PHV5-F1
#
_entry.id   AF-A0A377PHV5-F1
#
_cell.length_a   1.000
_cell.length_b   1.000
_cell.length_c   1.000
_cell.angle_alpha   90.00
_cell.angle_beta   90.00
_cell.angle_gamma   90.00
#
_symmetry.space_group_name_H-M   'P 1'
#
loop_
_entity.id
_entity.type
_entity.pdbx_description
1 polymer ?
#
loop_
_entity_poly.entity_id
_entity_poly.type
_entity_poly.pdbx_seq_one_letter_code
_entity_poly.pdbx_strand_id
1 'polypeptide(L)'
;MREKTIQAIVAHAAEVYPAECCGVVAQKSRVERYFPCRNIAENPTEQFHLSPEDYIAAEEWGTVTGIVHSHPDATTQPSELDKAQCDAMAIPWHIVSYPEGDLRTVIPRGELPLVGRAFVLGHTDCWGLVMSYFRQTHGIVLNDYRVDYPWWESGRENLYLDNWYECGFREFSGQPPIWRYGDNASLRAGRESCRYSAR
;
A
#
# COMPACT_ATOMS: atom_id res chain seq x y z
N MET A 1 -16.88 15.90 1.54
CA MET A 1 -17.92 14.87 1.36
C MET A 1 -19.26 15.44 1.79
N ARG A 2 -20.35 15.13 1.08
CA ARG A 2 -21.69 15.61 1.42
C ARG A 2 -22.31 14.80 2.56
N GLU A 3 -23.16 15.42 3.35
CA GLU A 3 -23.89 14.78 4.46
C GLU A 3 -24.63 13.50 4.03
N LYS A 4 -25.33 13.54 2.89
CA LYS A 4 -26.03 12.37 2.34
C LYS A 4 -25.11 11.19 2.01
N THR A 5 -23.87 11.49 1.62
CA THR A 5 -22.86 10.49 1.29
C THR A 5 -22.35 9.84 2.58
N ILE A 6 -22.11 10.62 3.63
CA ILE A 6 -21.72 10.12 4.97
C ILE A 6 -22.83 9.21 5.53
N GLN A 7 -24.10 9.61 5.43
CA GLN A 7 -25.23 8.79 5.89
C GLN A 7 -25.33 7.47 5.14
N ALA A 8 -25.09 7.46 3.83
CA ALA A 8 -25.08 6.23 3.04
C ALA A 8 -23.93 5.29 3.43
N ILE A 9 -22.76 5.86 3.76
CA ILE A 9 -21.60 5.11 4.27
C ILE A 9 -21.92 4.46 5.61
N VAL A 10 -22.45 5.23 6.58
CA VAL A 10 -22.82 4.71 7.91
C VAL A 10 -23.91 3.64 7.79
N ALA A 11 -24.89 3.83 6.90
CA ALA A 11 -25.92 2.82 6.66
C ALA A 11 -25.34 1.51 6.09
N HIS A 12 -24.35 1.60 5.18
CA HIS A 12 -23.67 0.42 4.66
C HIS A 12 -22.83 -0.27 5.75
N ALA A 13 -22.11 0.48 6.59
CA ALA A 13 -21.39 -0.07 7.75
C ALA A 13 -22.32 -0.84 8.69
N ALA A 14 -23.52 -0.30 8.94
CA ALA A 14 -24.54 -0.97 9.75
C ALA A 14 -25.08 -2.26 9.12
N GLU A 15 -25.21 -2.31 7.80
CA GLU A 15 -25.75 -3.46 7.06
C GLU A 15 -24.82 -4.68 7.10
N VAL A 16 -23.50 -4.43 7.02
CA VAL A 16 -22.50 -5.52 6.88
C VAL A 16 -21.78 -5.85 8.20
N TYR A 17 -22.00 -5.07 9.25
CA TYR A 17 -21.45 -5.35 10.58
C TYR A 17 -21.74 -6.80 11.02
N PRO A 18 -20.75 -7.56 11.53
CA PRO A 18 -19.44 -7.11 12.04
C PRO A 18 -18.30 -7.07 11.00
N ALA A 19 -18.58 -7.31 9.72
CA ALA A 19 -17.56 -7.15 8.68
C ALA A 19 -17.23 -5.66 8.48
N GLU A 20 -16.01 -5.37 8.03
CA GLU A 20 -15.68 -4.07 7.47
C GLU A 20 -16.49 -3.85 6.19
N CYS A 21 -17.23 -2.75 6.14
CA CYS A 21 -17.75 -2.24 4.88
C CYS A 21 -16.59 -1.67 4.06
N CYS A 22 -16.71 -1.74 2.73
CA CYS A 22 -15.80 -1.04 1.84
C CYS A 22 -16.60 -0.43 0.68
N GLY A 23 -16.09 0.62 0.05
CA GLY A 23 -16.79 1.27 -1.05
C GLY A 23 -16.01 2.41 -1.68
N VAL A 24 -16.64 3.02 -2.68
CA VAL A 24 -16.02 4.04 -3.51
C VAL A 24 -16.88 5.29 -3.54
N VAL A 25 -16.26 6.46 -3.41
CA VAL A 25 -16.91 7.74 -3.71
C VAL A 25 -16.47 8.19 -5.09
N ALA A 26 -17.43 8.36 -5.99
CA ALA A 26 -17.19 8.85 -7.34
C ALA A 26 -17.91 10.17 -7.60
N GLN A 27 -17.38 10.93 -8.55
CA GLN A 27 -17.87 12.22 -8.97
C GLN A 27 -18.19 12.21 -10.47
N LYS A 28 -19.41 12.60 -10.83
CA LYS A 28 -19.82 12.87 -12.22
C LYS A 28 -20.32 14.29 -12.34
N SER A 29 -19.56 15.15 -13.02
CA SER A 29 -19.85 16.59 -13.11
C SER A 29 -19.98 17.24 -11.72
N ARG A 30 -21.19 17.63 -11.29
CA ARG A 30 -21.47 18.20 -9.96
C ARG A 30 -22.14 17.21 -9.00
N VAL A 31 -22.27 15.94 -9.36
CA VAL A 31 -22.92 14.91 -8.54
C VAL A 31 -21.86 14.02 -7.90
N GLU A 32 -21.83 14.00 -6.57
CA GLU A 32 -21.06 13.05 -5.76
C GLU A 32 -21.97 11.86 -5.44
N ARG A 33 -21.46 10.63 -5.51
CA ARG A 33 -22.19 9.43 -5.13
C ARG A 33 -21.27 8.42 -4.45
N TYR A 34 -21.77 7.81 -3.38
CA TYR A 34 -21.17 6.64 -2.76
C TYR A 34 -21.68 5.36 -3.42
N PHE A 35 -20.77 4.42 -3.65
CA PHE A 35 -21.00 3.08 -4.15
C PHE A 35 -20.55 2.09 -3.08
N PRO A 36 -21.47 1.42 -2.37
CA PRO A 36 -21.10 0.31 -1.51
C PRO A 36 -20.50 -0.82 -2.37
N CYS A 37 -19.37 -1.37 -1.94
CA CYS A 37 -18.67 -2.45 -2.62
C CYS A 37 -18.61 -3.68 -1.72
N ARG A 38 -18.49 -4.86 -2.33
CA ARG A 38 -18.29 -6.12 -1.62
C ARG A 38 -16.87 -6.18 -1.07
N ASN A 39 -16.76 -6.54 0.21
CA ASN A 39 -15.52 -6.96 0.83
C ASN A 39 -15.27 -8.44 0.50
N ILE A 40 -14.22 -8.72 -0.27
CA ILE A 40 -13.83 -10.07 -0.71
C ILE A 40 -12.60 -10.61 0.05
N ALA A 41 -12.23 -10.01 1.18
CA ALA A 41 -11.16 -10.51 2.01
C ALA A 41 -11.52 -11.87 2.67
N GLU A 42 -10.52 -12.69 2.93
CA GLU A 42 -10.70 -13.97 3.63
C GLU A 42 -11.21 -13.79 5.06
N ASN A 43 -10.76 -12.72 5.73
CA ASN A 43 -11.15 -12.34 7.09
C ASN A 43 -11.80 -10.94 7.07
N PRO A 44 -13.07 -10.83 6.63
CA PRO A 44 -13.71 -9.54 6.36
C PRO A 44 -14.01 -8.72 7.62
N THR A 45 -13.85 -9.27 8.82
CA THR A 45 -14.00 -8.55 10.10
C THR A 45 -12.75 -7.80 10.54
N GLU A 46 -11.60 -8.06 9.92
CA GLU A 46 -10.30 -7.49 10.31
C GLU A 46 -9.63 -6.70 9.20
N GLN A 47 -10.07 -6.89 7.95
CA GLN A 47 -9.52 -6.24 6.77
C GLN A 47 -10.55 -6.23 5.65
N PHE A 48 -10.30 -5.41 4.63
CA PHE A 48 -11.09 -5.43 3.41
C PHE A 48 -10.23 -5.59 2.15
N HIS A 49 -10.77 -6.35 1.20
CA HIS A 49 -10.33 -6.33 -0.20
C HIS A 49 -11.53 -5.88 -1.03
N LEU A 50 -11.38 -4.81 -1.80
CA LEU A 50 -12.47 -4.23 -2.56
C LEU A 50 -12.68 -5.03 -3.86
N SER A 51 -13.91 -5.46 -4.13
CA SER A 51 -14.25 -6.17 -5.38
C SER A 51 -13.87 -5.34 -6.61
N PRO A 52 -13.00 -5.86 -7.51
CA PRO A 52 -12.62 -5.15 -8.73
C PRO A 52 -13.83 -4.82 -9.62
N GLU A 53 -14.83 -5.70 -9.67
CA GLU A 53 -16.05 -5.47 -10.45
C GLU A 53 -16.85 -4.27 -9.92
N ASP A 54 -16.94 -4.14 -8.60
CA ASP A 54 -17.67 -3.03 -7.97
C ASP A 54 -16.89 -1.70 -8.13
N TYR A 55 -15.55 -1.75 -8.11
CA TYR A 55 -14.71 -0.60 -8.42
C TYR A 55 -14.92 -0.11 -9.86
N ILE A 56 -14.85 -1.04 -10.82
CA ILE A 56 -15.05 -0.75 -12.25
C ILE A 56 -16.44 -0.14 -12.46
N ALA A 57 -17.48 -0.68 -11.81
CA ALA A 57 -18.83 -0.11 -11.92
C ALA A 57 -18.91 1.35 -11.43
N ALA A 58 -18.14 1.72 -10.39
CA ALA A 58 -18.05 3.11 -9.92
C ALA A 58 -17.28 4.00 -10.91
N GLU A 59 -16.17 3.50 -11.48
CA GLU A 59 -15.39 4.19 -12.51
C GLU A 59 -16.17 4.42 -13.81
N GLU A 60 -16.93 3.43 -14.27
CA GLU A 60 -17.81 3.56 -15.43
C GLU A 60 -18.88 4.65 -15.23
N TRP A 61 -19.32 4.84 -13.98
CA TRP A 61 -20.27 5.89 -13.66
C TRP A 61 -19.64 7.29 -13.66
N GLY A 62 -18.45 7.45 -13.06
CA GLY A 62 -17.75 8.73 -12.94
C GLY A 62 -16.33 8.58 -12.36
N THR A 63 -15.64 9.70 -12.17
CA THR A 63 -14.26 9.69 -11.66
C THR A 63 -14.25 9.29 -10.19
N VAL A 64 -13.50 8.25 -9.84
CA VAL A 64 -13.28 7.85 -8.45
C VAL A 64 -12.47 8.93 -7.73
N THR A 65 -13.02 9.40 -6.61
CA THR A 65 -12.45 10.49 -5.81
C THR A 65 -12.07 10.08 -4.40
N GLY A 66 -12.42 8.87 -3.97
CA GLY A 66 -11.96 8.33 -2.70
C GLY A 66 -12.43 6.90 -2.42
N ILE A 67 -11.71 6.24 -1.55
CA ILE A 67 -12.05 4.91 -1.00
C ILE A 67 -12.69 5.11 0.37
N VAL A 68 -13.59 4.21 0.73
CA VAL A 68 -14.24 4.20 2.04
C VAL A 68 -14.10 2.80 2.63
N HIS A 69 -13.80 2.73 3.92
CA HIS A 69 -13.99 1.53 4.72
C HIS A 69 -14.43 1.85 6.14
N SER A 70 -14.88 0.84 6.89
CA SER A 70 -15.24 0.99 8.30
C SER A 70 -14.30 0.24 9.21
N HIS A 71 -14.09 0.78 10.42
CA HIS A 71 -13.51 0.06 11.55
C HIS A 71 -14.64 -0.37 12.51
N PRO A 72 -14.97 -1.67 12.57
CA PRO A 72 -15.92 -2.22 13.54
C PRO A 72 -15.35 -2.15 14.96
N ASP A 73 -16.14 -1.71 15.93
CA ASP A 73 -15.80 -1.65 17.36
C ASP A 73 -14.51 -0.87 17.68
N ALA A 74 -14.09 0.02 16.78
CA ALA A 74 -12.84 0.75 16.86
C ALA A 74 -12.96 2.18 16.32
N THR A 75 -12.02 3.04 16.73
CA THR A 75 -12.00 4.44 16.31
C THR A 75 -11.60 4.59 14.83
N THR A 76 -11.83 5.78 14.27
CA THR A 76 -11.38 6.16 12.93
C THR A 76 -9.87 6.35 12.77
N GLN A 77 -9.06 5.98 13.75
CA GLN A 77 -7.60 6.09 13.68
C GLN A 77 -7.05 5.11 12.63
N PRO A 78 -6.40 5.59 11.54
CA PRO A 78 -5.85 4.70 10.53
C PRO A 78 -4.68 3.88 11.08
N SER A 79 -4.67 2.61 10.71
CA SER A 79 -3.54 1.69 10.79
C SER A 79 -2.42 2.13 9.84
N GLU A 80 -1.24 1.52 9.94
CA GLU A 80 -0.17 1.76 8.97
C GLU A 80 -0.50 1.18 7.58
N LEU A 81 -1.29 0.10 7.52
CA LEU A 81 -1.77 -0.47 6.27
C LEU A 81 -2.71 0.50 5.55
N ASP A 82 -3.67 1.11 6.26
CA ASP A 82 -4.58 2.12 5.69
C ASP A 82 -3.80 3.28 5.06
N LYS A 83 -2.79 3.78 5.78
CA LYS A 83 -1.96 4.89 5.28
C LYS A 83 -1.14 4.47 4.07
N ALA A 84 -0.60 3.24 4.07
CA ALA A 84 0.21 2.72 2.98
C ALA A 84 -0.62 2.46 1.71
N GLN A 85 -1.84 1.94 1.85
CA GLN A 85 -2.77 1.75 0.73
C GLN A 85 -3.30 3.08 0.21
N CYS A 86 -3.61 4.04 1.10
CA CYS A 86 -3.95 5.41 0.72
C CYS A 86 -2.84 6.06 -0.14
N ASP A 87 -1.58 5.93 0.29
CA ASP A 87 -0.44 6.44 -0.46
C ASP A 87 -0.29 5.74 -1.82
N ALA A 88 -0.46 4.41 -1.87
CA ALA A 88 -0.32 3.62 -3.09
C ALA A 88 -1.38 3.95 -4.14
N MET A 89 -2.62 4.17 -3.72
CA MET A 89 -3.72 4.55 -4.63
C MET A 89 -3.72 6.03 -4.99
N ALA A 90 -2.97 6.87 -4.26
CA ALA A 90 -2.86 8.30 -4.47
C ALA A 90 -4.22 9.05 -4.51
N ILE A 91 -5.22 8.53 -3.80
CA ILE A 91 -6.55 9.16 -3.63
C ILE A 91 -6.92 9.20 -2.13
N PRO A 92 -7.80 10.13 -1.71
CA PRO A 92 -8.30 10.18 -0.34
C PRO A 92 -8.96 8.88 0.12
N TRP A 93 -8.76 8.52 1.37
CA TRP A 93 -9.41 7.40 2.03
C TRP A 93 -10.28 7.91 3.18
N HIS A 94 -11.47 7.34 3.35
CA HIS A 94 -12.43 7.73 4.36
C HIS A 94 -12.73 6.55 5.27
N ILE A 95 -12.44 6.72 6.56
CA ILE A 95 -12.61 5.68 7.58
C ILE A 95 -13.79 6.07 8.45
N VAL A 96 -14.80 5.21 8.53
CA VAL A 96 -15.94 5.36 9.44
C VAL A 96 -15.78 4.43 10.63
N SER A 97 -15.95 4.92 11.87
CA SER A 97 -16.08 4.02 13.02
C SER A 97 -17.52 3.54 13.13
N TYR A 98 -17.72 2.28 13.50
CA TYR A 98 -19.05 1.75 13.73
C TYR A 98 -19.08 0.94 15.03
N PRO A 99 -20.02 1.17 15.95
CA PRO A 99 -21.30 1.90 15.78
C PRO A 99 -21.28 3.42 16.03
N GLU A 100 -20.14 4.03 16.39
CA GLU A 100 -20.10 5.45 16.78
C GLU A 100 -20.43 6.41 15.63
N GLY A 101 -20.09 6.07 14.40
CA GLY A 101 -20.41 6.85 13.20
C GLY A 101 -19.50 8.04 12.93
N ASP A 102 -18.34 8.15 13.59
CA ASP A 102 -17.35 9.18 13.27
C ASP A 102 -16.71 8.90 11.92
N LEU A 103 -16.34 9.95 11.18
CA LEU A 103 -15.64 9.83 9.91
C LEU A 103 -14.31 10.58 9.94
N ARG A 104 -13.24 9.92 9.51
CA ARG A 104 -11.93 10.53 9.27
C ARG A 104 -11.58 10.42 7.80
N THR A 105 -10.94 11.45 7.27
CA THR A 105 -10.31 11.39 5.95
C THR A 105 -8.79 11.34 6.10
N VAL A 106 -8.18 10.38 5.42
CA VAL A 106 -6.73 10.26 5.23
C VAL A 106 -6.41 10.76 3.82
N ILE A 107 -5.41 11.61 3.71
CA ILE A 107 -4.93 12.13 2.42
C ILE A 107 -3.59 11.45 2.11
N PRO A 108 -3.34 11.05 0.85
CA PRO A 108 -2.06 10.47 0.46
C PRO A 108 -0.91 11.43 0.80
N ARG A 109 0.12 10.89 1.45
CA ARG A 109 1.29 11.62 1.95
C ARG A 109 2.29 11.95 0.86
N GLY A 110 2.22 11.26 -0.28
CA GLY A 110 3.15 11.41 -1.39
C GLY A 110 4.50 10.74 -1.10
N GLU A 111 5.59 11.46 -1.35
CA GLU A 111 6.94 10.94 -1.15
C GLU A 111 7.27 10.77 0.34
N LEU A 112 7.55 9.54 0.76
CA LEU A 112 7.88 9.23 2.16
C LEU A 112 9.38 9.40 2.45
N PRO A 113 9.77 9.82 3.68
CA PRO A 113 11.18 9.87 4.08
C PRO A 113 11.77 8.46 4.12
N LEU A 114 13.06 8.30 3.83
CA LEU A 114 13.75 6.99 3.84
C LEU A 114 13.88 6.40 5.25
N VAL A 115 13.91 7.24 6.28
CA VAL A 115 14.08 6.83 7.68
C VAL A 115 12.79 7.08 8.45
N GLY A 116 12.43 6.17 9.36
CA GLY A 116 11.28 6.31 10.25
C GLY A 116 9.93 5.96 9.62
N ARG A 117 9.91 5.44 8.39
CA ARG A 117 8.69 4.86 7.79
C ARG A 117 8.36 3.52 8.45
N ALA A 118 7.07 3.24 8.61
CA ALA A 118 6.60 1.93 9.06
C ALA A 118 6.93 0.85 8.01
N PHE A 119 7.09 -0.39 8.46
CA PHE A 119 7.17 -1.55 7.56
C PHE A 119 5.76 -2.04 7.27
N VAL A 120 5.36 -1.99 6.00
CA VAL A 120 4.10 -2.59 5.50
C VAL A 120 4.44 -3.42 4.27
N LEU A 121 4.23 -4.74 4.36
CA LEU A 121 4.49 -5.68 3.27
C LEU A 121 3.74 -5.27 2.00
N GLY A 122 4.39 -5.35 0.83
CA GLY A 122 3.79 -4.95 -0.43
C GLY A 122 3.82 -3.44 -0.70
N HIS A 123 4.10 -2.62 0.32
CA HIS A 123 4.02 -1.15 0.21
C HIS A 123 5.30 -0.44 0.66
N THR A 124 5.61 -0.47 1.95
CA THR A 124 6.77 0.22 2.55
C THR A 124 7.76 -0.76 3.16
N ASP A 125 7.83 -1.94 2.56
CA ASP A 125 8.78 -3.00 2.89
C ASP A 125 10.21 -2.70 2.41
N CYS A 126 11.10 -3.69 2.55
CA CYS A 126 12.50 -3.52 2.19
C CYS A 126 12.70 -3.26 0.68
N TRP A 127 11.90 -3.86 -0.21
CA TRP A 127 12.00 -3.55 -1.64
C TRP A 127 11.47 -2.15 -1.93
N GLY A 128 10.35 -1.77 -1.33
CA GLY A 128 9.82 -0.41 -1.39
C GLY A 128 10.83 0.64 -0.93
N LEU A 129 11.61 0.35 0.12
CA LEU A 129 12.70 1.19 0.58
C LEU A 129 13.84 1.28 -0.45
N VAL A 130 14.28 0.15 -1.03
CA VAL A 130 15.30 0.14 -2.10
C VAL A 130 14.86 0.99 -3.29
N MET A 131 13.63 0.77 -3.78
CA MET A 131 13.07 1.58 -4.87
C MET A 131 13.01 3.06 -4.52
N SER A 132 12.57 3.40 -3.30
CA SER A 132 12.51 4.79 -2.84
C SER A 132 13.90 5.41 -2.77
N TYR A 133 14.89 4.67 -2.25
CA TYR A 133 16.27 5.13 -2.16
C TYR A 133 16.80 5.52 -3.54
N PHE A 134 16.80 4.59 -4.49
CA PHE A 134 17.34 4.84 -5.83
C PHE A 134 16.62 5.95 -6.57
N ARG A 135 15.29 6.03 -6.41
CA ARG A 135 14.51 7.10 -7.02
C ARG A 135 14.80 8.46 -6.39
N GLN A 136 14.85 8.56 -5.06
CA GLN A 136 15.04 9.83 -4.35
C GLN A 136 16.48 10.36 -4.44
N THR A 137 17.49 9.49 -4.35
CA THR A 137 18.90 9.91 -4.29
C THR A 137 19.60 9.92 -5.64
N HIS A 138 19.15 9.08 -6.58
CA HIS A 138 19.79 8.90 -7.89
C HIS A 138 18.89 9.17 -9.09
N GLY A 139 17.58 9.38 -8.88
CA GLY A 139 16.62 9.54 -9.99
C GLY A 139 16.41 8.26 -10.81
N ILE A 140 16.79 7.10 -10.27
CA ILE A 140 16.68 5.80 -10.94
C ILE A 140 15.38 5.13 -10.51
N VAL A 141 14.55 4.75 -11.48
CA VAL A 141 13.31 3.98 -11.25
C VAL A 141 13.61 2.50 -11.43
N LEU A 142 13.44 1.72 -10.36
CA LEU A 142 13.58 0.28 -10.39
C LEU A 142 12.24 -0.39 -10.68
N ASN A 143 12.29 -1.63 -11.17
CA ASN A 143 11.09 -2.43 -11.35
C ASN A 143 10.50 -2.83 -9.98
N ASP A 144 9.17 -2.85 -9.89
CA ASP A 144 8.48 -3.24 -8.68
C ASP A 144 8.29 -4.74 -8.62
N TYR A 145 8.91 -5.38 -7.63
CA TYR A 145 8.80 -6.81 -7.37
C TYR A 145 8.18 -7.09 -6.01
N ARG A 146 7.57 -6.08 -5.37
CA ARG A 146 6.87 -6.29 -4.09
C ARG A 146 5.72 -7.28 -4.29
N VAL A 147 5.48 -8.05 -3.25
CA VAL A 147 4.33 -8.96 -3.14
C VAL A 147 3.67 -8.76 -1.77
N ASP A 148 2.43 -9.19 -1.65
CA ASP A 148 1.57 -9.03 -0.47
C ASP A 148 1.57 -10.26 0.46
N TYR A 149 2.35 -11.30 0.15
CA TYR A 149 2.52 -12.50 0.97
C TYR A 149 3.95 -12.65 1.50
N PRO A 150 4.18 -13.30 2.65
CA PRO A 150 5.51 -13.42 3.24
C PRO A 150 6.35 -14.54 2.55
N TRP A 151 6.81 -14.30 1.32
CA TRP A 151 7.54 -15.27 0.49
C TRP A 151 8.74 -15.95 1.18
N TRP A 152 9.35 -15.27 2.16
CA TRP A 152 10.50 -15.78 2.91
C TRP A 152 10.16 -16.93 3.87
N GLU A 153 8.89 -17.13 4.24
CA GLU A 153 8.49 -18.17 5.20
C GLU A 153 8.73 -19.58 4.67
N SER A 154 8.53 -19.79 3.37
CA SER A 154 8.73 -21.11 2.76
C SER A 154 10.20 -21.44 2.48
N GLY A 155 11.06 -20.41 2.42
CA GLY A 155 12.45 -20.50 1.95
C GLY A 155 12.61 -20.92 0.49
N ARG A 156 11.52 -21.03 -0.29
CA ARG A 156 11.53 -21.48 -1.69
C ARG A 156 11.81 -20.35 -2.68
N GLU A 157 11.53 -19.12 -2.29
CA GLU A 157 11.65 -17.93 -3.11
C GLU A 157 12.77 -17.04 -2.57
N ASN A 158 13.58 -16.46 -3.47
CA ASN A 158 14.62 -15.51 -3.10
C ASN A 158 14.43 -14.19 -3.86
N LEU A 159 13.27 -13.58 -3.64
CA LEU A 159 12.75 -12.41 -4.37
C LEU A 159 13.81 -11.32 -4.63
N TYR A 160 14.68 -11.02 -3.67
CA TYR A 160 15.71 -10.00 -3.87
C TYR A 160 16.86 -10.48 -4.75
N LEU A 161 17.36 -11.71 -4.53
CA LEU A 161 18.48 -12.27 -5.30
C LEU A 161 18.08 -12.72 -6.71
N ASP A 162 16.80 -12.99 -6.93
CA ASP A 162 16.30 -13.38 -8.24
C ASP A 162 16.09 -12.16 -9.16
N ASN A 163 15.89 -10.96 -8.60
CA ASN A 163 15.48 -9.78 -9.36
C ASN A 163 16.54 -8.66 -9.46
N TRP A 164 17.51 -8.59 -8.54
CA TRP A 164 18.51 -7.50 -8.52
C TRP A 164 19.31 -7.38 -9.83
N TYR A 165 19.60 -8.49 -10.52
CA TYR A 165 20.39 -8.46 -11.75
C TYR A 165 19.66 -7.72 -12.89
N GLU A 166 18.35 -7.93 -13.03
CA GLU A 166 17.50 -7.27 -14.03
C GLU A 166 17.37 -5.76 -13.76
N CYS A 167 17.50 -5.35 -12.50
CA CYS A 167 17.59 -3.94 -12.10
C CYS A 167 18.94 -3.27 -12.43
N GLY A 168 19.85 -3.95 -13.13
CA GLY A 168 21.15 -3.39 -13.56
C GLY A 168 22.27 -3.50 -12.54
N PHE A 169 22.01 -4.05 -11.35
CA PHE A 169 23.05 -4.30 -10.36
C PHE A 169 24.01 -5.39 -10.85
N ARG A 170 25.30 -5.26 -10.51
CA ARG A 170 26.33 -6.25 -10.87
C ARG A 170 27.16 -6.64 -9.66
N GLU A 171 27.62 -7.89 -9.65
CA GLU A 171 28.55 -8.36 -8.63
C GLU A 171 29.88 -7.61 -8.74
N PHE A 172 30.49 -7.33 -7.59
CA PHE A 172 31.81 -6.72 -7.53
C PHE A 172 32.68 -7.43 -6.49
N SER A 173 33.82 -7.97 -6.94
CA SER A 173 34.76 -8.75 -6.11
C SER A 173 36.01 -7.97 -5.67
N GLY A 174 36.08 -6.66 -5.96
CA GLY A 174 37.19 -5.79 -5.57
C GLY A 174 36.98 -5.08 -4.24
N GLN A 175 38.04 -4.43 -3.74
CA GLN A 175 37.91 -3.42 -2.70
C GLN A 175 37.42 -2.13 -3.35
N PRO A 176 36.23 -1.60 -2.98
CA PRO A 176 35.75 -0.37 -3.58
C PRO A 176 36.72 0.77 -3.22
N PRO A 177 37.09 1.64 -4.18
CA PRO A 177 38.01 2.73 -3.91
C PRO A 177 37.41 3.74 -2.91
N ILE A 178 36.08 3.88 -2.86
CA ILE A 178 35.31 4.67 -1.89
C ILE A 178 33.95 3.98 -1.70
N TRP A 179 33.52 3.76 -0.46
CA TRP A 179 32.14 3.36 -0.15
C TRP A 179 31.20 4.55 -0.32
N ARG A 180 30.17 4.40 -1.13
CA ARG A 180 29.10 5.40 -1.27
C ARG A 180 27.88 4.93 -0.49
N TYR A 181 27.11 5.89 0.03
CA TYR A 181 25.74 5.59 0.44
C TYR A 181 25.03 4.89 -0.73
N GLY A 182 24.36 3.77 -0.46
CA GLY A 182 23.68 2.95 -1.47
C GLY A 182 24.43 1.69 -1.90
N ASP A 183 25.73 1.57 -1.59
CA ASP A 183 26.46 0.31 -1.78
C ASP A 183 25.97 -0.73 -0.76
N ASN A 184 25.65 -1.95 -1.23
CA ASN A 184 25.12 -3.03 -0.40
C ASN A 184 26.18 -4.13 -0.20
N ALA A 185 26.51 -4.42 1.05
CA ALA A 185 27.34 -5.58 1.42
C ALA A 185 26.44 -6.72 1.90
N SER A 186 26.17 -7.70 1.04
CA SER A 186 25.44 -8.90 1.44
C SER A 186 26.42 -9.96 1.95
N LEU A 187 26.46 -10.17 3.27
CA LEU A 187 27.23 -11.25 3.87
C LEU A 187 26.46 -12.56 3.68
N ARG A 188 26.93 -13.42 2.76
CA ARG A 188 26.51 -14.81 2.71
C ARG A 188 27.08 -15.52 3.94
N ALA A 189 26.24 -16.04 4.83
CA ALA A 189 26.67 -16.98 5.86
C ALA A 189 27.00 -18.33 5.18
N GLY A 190 28.16 -18.40 4.52
CA GLY A 190 28.54 -19.55 3.69
C GLY A 190 29.63 -19.21 2.66
N ARG A 191 30.87 -19.18 3.15
CA ARG A 191 32.17 -19.18 2.47
C ARG A 191 32.58 -18.17 1.39
N GLU A 192 31.72 -17.40 0.73
CA GLU A 192 32.20 -16.27 -0.11
C GLU A 192 31.22 -15.08 -0.06
N SER A 193 31.76 -13.88 0.17
CA SER A 193 30.99 -12.63 0.26
C SER A 193 30.79 -12.02 -1.14
N CYS A 194 29.57 -12.05 -1.68
CA CYS A 194 29.22 -11.23 -2.85
C CYS A 194 28.79 -9.83 -2.39
N ARG A 195 29.37 -8.79 -3.01
CA ARG A 195 29.05 -7.38 -2.76
C ARG A 195 28.40 -6.81 -4.01
N TYR A 196 27.40 -5.95 -3.83
CA TYR A 196 26.61 -5.38 -4.92
C TYR A 196 26.80 -3.86 -4.96
N SER A 197 27.03 -3.31 -6.16
CA SER A 197 27.14 -1.86 -6.38
C SER A 197 26.30 -1.47 -7.60
N ALA A 198 25.58 -0.36 -7.49
CA ALA A 198 24.89 0.25 -8.62
C ALA A 198 25.89 1.15 -9.36
N ARG A 199 26.10 0.89 -10.66
CA ARG A 199 26.87 1.77 -11.54
C ARG A 199 25.94 2.59 -12.41
#